data_AF-A0A972WAE8-F1
#
_entry.id   AF-A0A972WAE8-F1
#
_cell.length_a   1.000
_cell.length_b   1.000
_cell.length_c   1.000
_cell.angle_alpha   90.00
_cell.angle_beta   90.00
_cell.angle_gamma   90.00
#
_symmetry.space_group_name_H-M   'P 1'
#
loop_
_entity.id
_entity.type
_entity.pdbx_description
1 polymer ?
#
loop_
_entity_poly.entity_id
_entity_poly.type
_entity_poly.pdbx_seq_one_letter_code
_entity_poly.pdbx_strand_id
1 'polypeptide(L)'
;MRIKRLNSKPNESPYDSIKFRKVSSEIKNPDGSIVFQCDDMEVPANWSQVACDVLAQKYFRKAGVPQRLKKFEENDIPSWLWRSVPDNEALNEMPVEHRSAGEISAKQVFDRLAGTWTYWGWKGGYFDAEEDARAYMDEMRHMLASQVGAPNSPQWFNTGLYWAYGI
;
A
#
# COMPACT_ATOMS: atom_id res chain seq x y z
N MET A 1 4.57 -12.03 20.51
CA MET A 1 3.35 -12.57 19.89
C MET A 1 3.73 -13.48 18.74
N ARG A 2 3.32 -14.75 18.82
CA ARG A 2 3.45 -15.72 17.71
C ARG A 2 2.34 -15.53 16.70
N ILE A 3 2.66 -15.61 15.41
CA ILE A 3 1.69 -15.45 14.31
C ILE A 3 1.69 -16.69 13.44
N LYS A 4 0.55 -17.39 13.45
CA LYS A 4 0.31 -18.53 12.57
C LYS A 4 -0.17 -18.02 11.21
N ARG A 5 0.51 -18.43 10.15
CA ARG A 5 0.06 -18.22 8.76
C ARG A 5 -1.17 -19.07 8.47
N LEU A 6 -2.19 -18.47 7.87
CA LEU A 6 -3.44 -19.13 7.49
C LEU A 6 -3.72 -18.96 6.00
N ASN A 7 -3.44 -17.78 5.45
CA ASN A 7 -3.74 -17.42 4.06
C ASN A 7 -2.49 -17.16 3.21
N SER A 8 -1.33 -17.07 3.84
CA SER A 8 -0.04 -16.81 3.22
C SER A 8 0.95 -17.96 3.39
N LYS A 9 2.03 -17.95 2.61
CA LYS A 9 3.14 -18.88 2.74
C LYS A 9 4.46 -18.12 2.92
N PRO A 10 5.44 -18.70 3.65
CA PRO A 10 6.77 -18.11 3.73
C PRO A 10 7.41 -17.96 2.35
N ASN A 11 8.11 -16.84 2.12
CA ASN A 11 8.85 -16.55 0.89
C ASN A 11 8.03 -16.49 -0.41
N GLU A 12 6.69 -16.39 -0.31
CA GLU A 12 5.79 -16.14 -1.44
C GLU A 12 5.08 -14.80 -1.21
N SER A 13 4.72 -14.08 -2.28
CA SER A 13 3.94 -12.85 -2.11
C SER A 13 2.52 -13.20 -1.67
N PRO A 14 1.93 -12.48 -0.70
CA PRO A 14 0.54 -12.71 -0.29
C PRO A 14 -0.47 -12.45 -1.42
N TYR A 15 -0.03 -11.79 -2.49
CA TYR A 15 -0.82 -11.49 -3.68
C TYR A 15 -0.78 -12.59 -4.75
N ASP A 16 0.16 -13.54 -4.71
CA ASP A 16 0.33 -14.55 -5.77
C ASP A 16 -0.88 -15.48 -5.91
N SER A 17 -1.61 -15.68 -4.82
CA SER A 17 -2.87 -16.46 -4.80
C SER A 17 -4.11 -15.66 -5.18
N ILE A 18 -3.99 -14.35 -5.38
CA ILE A 18 -5.10 -13.43 -5.66
C ILE A 18 -4.98 -12.93 -7.10
N LYS A 19 -6.03 -13.14 -7.91
CA LYS A 19 -6.07 -12.55 -9.25
C LYS A 19 -6.29 -11.03 -9.13
N PHE A 20 -5.50 -10.25 -9.84
CA PHE A 20 -5.71 -8.81 -9.99
C PHE A 20 -6.17 -8.48 -11.41
N ARG A 21 -6.92 -7.38 -11.56
CA ARG A 21 -7.37 -6.83 -12.84
C ARG A 21 -7.15 -5.32 -12.86
N LYS A 22 -7.05 -4.76 -14.07
CA LYS A 22 -7.06 -3.31 -14.26
C LYS A 22 -8.49 -2.81 -14.39
N VAL A 23 -8.76 -1.64 -13.82
CA VAL A 23 -10.04 -0.93 -13.91
C VAL A 23 -9.80 0.57 -13.98
N SER A 24 -10.78 1.31 -14.50
CA SER A 24 -10.82 2.77 -14.35
C SER A 24 -11.91 3.18 -13.38
N SER A 25 -11.71 4.30 -12.69
CA SER A 25 -12.74 5.00 -11.94
C SER A 25 -12.87 6.42 -12.48
N GLU A 26 -14.10 6.82 -12.82
CA GLU A 26 -14.41 8.16 -13.31
C GLU A 26 -15.60 8.75 -12.56
N ILE A 27 -15.56 10.07 -12.33
CA ILE A 27 -16.72 10.85 -11.91
C ILE A 27 -16.93 11.92 -12.98
N LYS A 28 -18.17 12.03 -13.45
CA LYS A 28 -18.60 13.05 -14.42
C LYS A 28 -19.67 13.94 -13.82
N ASN A 29 -19.67 15.20 -14.21
CA ASN A 29 -20.78 16.13 -13.99
C ASN A 29 -21.98 15.75 -14.87
N PRO A 30 -23.19 16.29 -14.59
CA PRO A 30 -24.36 16.08 -15.45
C PRO A 30 -24.17 16.54 -16.90
N ASP A 31 -23.27 17.51 -17.13
CA ASP A 31 -22.90 17.99 -18.47
C ASP A 31 -21.87 17.10 -19.20
N GLY A 32 -21.43 16.02 -18.57
CA GLY A 32 -20.45 15.07 -19.10
C GLY A 32 -18.99 15.42 -18.84
N SER A 33 -18.68 16.59 -18.26
CA SER A 33 -17.30 16.97 -17.92
C SER A 33 -16.73 16.09 -16.79
N ILE A 34 -15.44 15.77 -16.87
CA ILE A 34 -14.76 14.86 -15.93
C ILE A 34 -14.35 15.64 -14.67
N VAL A 35 -14.81 15.16 -13.51
CA VAL A 35 -14.46 15.68 -12.18
C VAL A 35 -13.27 14.93 -11.59
N PHE A 36 -13.20 13.63 -11.82
CA PHE A 36 -12.14 12.76 -11.34
C PHE A 36 -11.95 11.62 -12.33
N GLN A 37 -10.70 11.23 -12.57
CA GLN A 37 -10.36 10.07 -13.37
C GLN A 37 -9.10 9.42 -12.80
N CYS A 38 -9.15 8.09 -12.68
CA CYS A 38 -8.03 7.24 -12.32
C CYS A 38 -8.10 6.02 -13.22
N ASP A 39 -7.21 5.96 -14.20
CA ASP A 39 -7.18 4.89 -15.19
C ASP A 39 -6.20 3.79 -14.82
N ASP A 40 -6.45 2.60 -15.38
CA ASP A 40 -5.56 1.44 -15.31
C ASP A 40 -5.16 1.02 -13.89
N MET A 41 -5.99 1.34 -12.90
CA MET A 41 -5.67 0.99 -11.52
C MET A 41 -5.78 -0.51 -11.28
N GLU A 42 -4.81 -1.06 -10.58
CA GLU A 42 -4.72 -2.49 -10.32
C GLU A 42 -5.45 -2.85 -9.01
N VAL A 43 -6.46 -3.70 -9.08
CA VAL A 43 -7.32 -4.10 -7.95
C VAL A 43 -7.56 -5.61 -7.94
N PRO A 44 -7.90 -6.24 -6.79
CA PRO A 44 -8.29 -7.64 -6.76
C PRO A 44 -9.49 -7.89 -7.68
N ALA A 45 -9.44 -8.97 -8.46
CA ALA A 45 -10.37 -9.22 -9.55
C ALA A 45 -11.81 -9.43 -9.09
N ASN A 46 -11.99 -9.91 -7.86
CA ASN A 46 -13.30 -10.14 -7.23
C ASN A 46 -13.93 -8.87 -6.63
N TRP A 47 -13.23 -7.72 -6.60
CA TRP A 47 -13.80 -6.48 -6.10
C TRP A 47 -14.88 -5.94 -7.05
N SER A 48 -15.98 -5.47 -6.47
CA SER A 48 -17.03 -4.76 -7.20
C SER A 48 -16.52 -3.42 -7.71
N GLN A 49 -17.10 -2.90 -8.80
CA GLN A 49 -16.75 -1.58 -9.32
C GLN A 49 -16.92 -0.48 -8.26
N VAL A 50 -17.96 -0.56 -7.43
CA VAL A 50 -18.19 0.39 -6.33
C VAL A 50 -17.04 0.37 -5.32
N ALA A 51 -16.49 -0.79 -4.97
CA ALA A 51 -15.33 -0.87 -4.08
C ALA A 51 -14.08 -0.26 -4.73
N CYS A 52 -13.90 -0.52 -6.02
CA CYS A 52 -12.83 0.08 -6.83
C CYS A 52 -12.94 1.61 -6.85
N ASP A 53 -14.14 2.15 -7.09
CA ASP A 53 -14.40 3.58 -7.11
C ASP A 53 -14.14 4.25 -5.76
N VAL A 54 -14.58 3.63 -4.66
CA VAL A 54 -14.31 4.12 -3.30
C VAL A 54 -12.81 4.15 -3.02
N LEU A 55 -12.07 3.11 -3.41
CA LEU A 55 -10.61 3.06 -3.26
C LEU A 55 -9.95 4.24 -4.00
N ALA A 56 -10.26 4.43 -5.28
CA ALA A 56 -9.67 5.48 -6.10
C ALA A 56 -9.98 6.88 -5.58
N GLN A 57 -11.23 7.11 -5.19
CA GLN A 57 -11.72 8.45 -4.88
C GLN A 57 -11.34 8.90 -3.47
N LYS A 58 -11.27 7.96 -2.52
CA LYS A 58 -11.09 8.26 -1.09
C LYS A 58 -9.74 7.81 -0.55
N TYR A 59 -9.27 6.62 -0.91
CA TYR A 59 -8.18 5.97 -0.18
C TYR A 59 -6.83 5.98 -0.89
N PHE A 60 -6.80 6.10 -2.22
CA PHE A 60 -5.57 6.40 -2.91
C PHE A 60 -5.06 7.78 -2.53
N ARG A 61 -3.77 7.84 -2.21
CA ARG A 61 -3.04 9.10 -2.16
C ARG A 61 -2.99 9.67 -3.56
N LYS A 62 -3.71 10.78 -3.80
CA LYS A 62 -3.91 11.33 -5.16
C LYS A 62 -2.67 11.98 -5.78
N ALA A 63 -1.76 12.50 -4.96
CA ALA A 63 -0.57 13.20 -5.42
C ALA A 63 0.53 13.20 -4.35
N GLY A 64 1.75 13.55 -4.78
CA GLY A 64 2.90 13.72 -3.90
C GLY A 64 3.60 12.42 -3.50
N VAL A 65 3.18 11.26 -4.03
CA VAL A 65 3.95 10.02 -3.89
C VAL A 65 5.19 10.12 -4.78
N PRO A 66 6.42 10.09 -4.21
CA PRO A 66 7.64 10.18 -5.01
C PRO A 66 7.76 9.01 -5.99
N GLN A 67 8.12 9.31 -7.24
CA GLN A 67 8.32 8.28 -8.28
C GLN A 67 9.61 7.47 -8.10
N ARG A 68 10.54 7.96 -7.28
CA ARG A 68 11.78 7.26 -6.90
C ARG A 68 11.93 7.33 -5.39
N LEU A 69 12.13 6.17 -4.80
CA LEU A 69 12.25 5.95 -3.37
C LEU A 69 13.49 5.11 -3.11
N LYS A 70 14.15 5.37 -1.98
CA LYS A 70 15.21 4.52 -1.46
C LYS A 70 14.89 4.07 -0.05
N LYS A 71 15.45 2.93 0.36
CA LYS A 71 15.32 2.45 1.73
C LYS A 71 16.18 3.29 2.67
N PHE A 72 15.62 3.63 3.83
CA PHE A 72 16.33 4.32 4.90
C PHE A 72 16.79 3.28 5.91
N GLU A 73 18.11 3.13 6.04
CA GLU A 73 18.74 2.19 6.95
C GLU A 73 18.43 2.56 8.42
N GLU A 74 17.81 1.62 9.12
CA GLU A 74 17.55 1.68 10.57
C GLU A 74 18.15 0.43 11.20
N ASN A 75 19.29 0.57 11.89
CA ASN A 75 20.09 -0.57 12.38
C ASN A 75 19.37 -1.46 13.40
N ASP A 76 18.33 -0.94 14.05
CA ASP A 76 17.46 -1.64 15.00
C ASP A 76 16.28 -2.35 14.31
N ILE A 77 16.19 -2.26 12.98
CA ILE A 77 15.10 -2.81 12.18
C ILE A 77 15.67 -3.72 11.11
N PRO A 78 15.07 -4.92 10.90
CA PRO A 78 15.42 -5.77 9.79
C PRO A 78 15.30 -5.04 8.45
N SER A 79 16.26 -5.25 7.55
CA SER A 79 16.38 -4.46 6.31
C SER A 79 15.16 -4.55 5.39
N TRP A 80 14.43 -5.66 5.44
CA TRP A 80 13.19 -5.84 4.69
C TRP A 80 12.03 -4.96 5.19
N LEU A 81 12.09 -4.47 6.43
CA LEU A 81 11.07 -3.65 7.09
C LEU A 81 11.45 -2.17 7.16
N TRP A 82 12.62 -1.80 6.62
CA TRP A 82 13.04 -0.41 6.50
C TRP A 82 12.01 0.44 5.77
N ARG A 83 11.75 1.61 6.34
CA ARG A 83 10.94 2.64 5.71
C ARG A 83 11.62 3.13 4.43
N SER A 84 10.83 3.74 3.56
CA SER A 84 11.34 4.40 2.36
C SER A 84 11.36 5.91 2.56
N VAL A 85 12.24 6.58 1.82
CA VAL A 85 12.33 8.04 1.71
C VAL A 85 12.44 8.44 0.23
N PRO A 86 12.04 9.67 -0.13
CA PRO A 86 12.28 10.19 -1.48
C PRO A 86 13.76 10.11 -1.85
N ASP A 87 14.06 9.55 -3.02
CA ASP A 87 15.41 9.54 -3.53
C ASP A 87 15.68 10.82 -4.34
N ASN A 88 16.04 11.90 -3.66
CA ASN A 88 16.16 13.22 -4.28
C ASN A 88 17.19 13.27 -5.41
N GLU A 89 18.24 12.45 -5.38
CA GLU A 89 19.23 12.37 -6.45
C GLU A 89 18.58 11.82 -7.72
N ALA A 90 17.96 10.64 -7.64
CA ALA A 90 17.23 10.03 -8.76
C ALA A 90 16.03 10.86 -9.23
N LEU A 91 15.33 11.54 -8.31
CA LEU A 91 14.23 12.45 -8.66
C LEU A 91 14.74 13.68 -9.42
N ASN A 92 15.93 14.19 -9.10
CA ASN A 92 16.48 15.36 -9.77
C ASN A 92 16.84 15.11 -11.24
N GLU A 93 17.04 13.85 -11.63
CA GLU A 93 17.24 13.42 -13.02
C GLU A 93 15.95 13.40 -13.84
N MET A 94 14.79 13.56 -13.19
CA MET A 94 13.47 13.56 -13.84
C MET A 94 12.92 14.98 -14.00
N PRO A 95 12.12 15.25 -15.05
CA PRO A 95 11.31 16.48 -15.14
C PRO A 95 10.42 16.65 -13.91
N VAL A 96 10.25 17.88 -13.44
CA VAL A 96 9.59 18.20 -12.15
C VAL A 96 8.17 17.62 -12.08
N GLU A 97 7.44 17.71 -13.18
CA GLU A 97 6.09 17.18 -13.40
C GLU A 97 5.98 15.66 -13.26
N HIS A 98 7.10 14.93 -13.39
CA HIS A 98 7.17 13.48 -13.28
C HIS A 98 7.79 12.99 -11.97
N ARG A 99 8.17 13.88 -11.04
CA ARG A 99 8.81 13.48 -9.78
C ARG A 99 7.83 12.89 -8.77
N SER A 100 6.54 13.18 -8.91
CA SER A 100 5.51 12.65 -8.03
C SER A 100 4.27 12.23 -8.80
N ALA A 101 3.52 11.27 -8.26
CA ALA A 101 2.21 10.88 -8.77
C ALA A 101 1.28 10.48 -7.60
N GLY A 102 0.13 9.90 -7.95
CA GLY A 102 -0.75 9.22 -7.00
C GLY A 102 -0.52 7.71 -6.95
N GLU A 103 -1.17 7.06 -5.98
CA GLU A 103 -1.32 5.60 -5.95
C GLU A 103 -2.24 5.15 -7.08
N ILE A 104 -1.86 4.05 -7.76
CA ILE A 104 -2.59 3.44 -8.88
C ILE A 104 -2.76 1.92 -8.72
N SER A 105 -2.36 1.35 -7.58
CA SER A 105 -2.59 -0.06 -7.27
C SER A 105 -3.08 -0.21 -5.85
N ALA A 106 -4.08 -1.06 -5.64
CA ALA A 106 -4.55 -1.44 -4.32
C ALA A 106 -3.43 -2.04 -3.46
N LYS A 107 -2.43 -2.69 -4.10
CA LYS A 107 -1.25 -3.23 -3.41
C LYS A 107 -0.48 -2.13 -2.67
N GLN A 108 -0.33 -0.94 -3.26
CA GLN A 108 0.34 0.19 -2.62
C GLN A 108 -0.34 0.57 -1.29
N VAL A 109 -1.68 0.60 -1.27
CA VAL A 109 -2.47 0.87 -0.06
C VAL A 109 -2.30 -0.25 0.97
N PHE A 110 -2.41 -1.51 0.55
CA PHE A 110 -2.27 -2.65 1.44
C PHE A 110 -0.86 -2.73 2.04
N ASP A 111 0.17 -2.50 1.23
CA ASP A 111 1.58 -2.53 1.63
C ASP A 111 1.89 -1.41 2.62
N ARG A 112 1.43 -0.17 2.38
CA ARG A 112 1.68 0.91 3.34
C ARG A 112 0.97 0.66 4.66
N LEU A 113 -0.24 0.12 4.65
CA LEU A 113 -0.99 -0.22 5.87
C LEU A 113 -0.30 -1.32 6.66
N ALA A 114 -0.17 -2.49 6.06
CA ALA A 114 0.39 -3.67 6.71
C ALA A 114 1.86 -3.45 7.10
N GLY A 115 2.64 -2.79 6.24
CA GLY A 115 4.03 -2.46 6.49
C GLY A 115 4.20 -1.52 7.68
N THR A 116 3.42 -0.44 7.78
CA THR A 116 3.50 0.46 8.94
C THR A 116 3.06 -0.22 10.24
N TRP A 117 2.00 -1.03 10.21
CA TRP A 117 1.60 -1.76 11.43
C TRP A 117 2.68 -2.75 11.87
N THR A 118 3.29 -3.44 10.92
CA THR A 118 4.41 -4.36 11.19
C THR A 118 5.62 -3.62 11.74
N TYR A 119 5.97 -2.48 11.14
CA TYR A 119 7.08 -1.62 11.57
C TYR A 119 6.93 -1.17 13.01
N TRP A 120 5.75 -0.65 13.39
CA TRP A 120 5.50 -0.25 14.77
C TRP A 120 5.37 -1.43 15.72
N GLY A 121 4.82 -2.55 15.27
CA GLY A 121 4.80 -3.79 16.04
C GLY A 121 6.20 -4.31 16.35
N TRP A 122 7.13 -4.20 15.39
CA TRP A 122 8.54 -4.52 15.57
C TRP A 122 9.19 -3.58 16.59
N LYS A 123 9.07 -2.26 16.39
CA LYS A 123 9.61 -1.26 17.34
C LYS A 123 9.02 -1.39 18.75
N GLY A 124 7.77 -1.84 18.86
CA GLY A 124 7.10 -2.10 20.12
C GLY A 124 7.48 -3.42 20.79
N GLY A 125 8.33 -4.25 20.16
CA GLY A 125 8.74 -5.55 20.69
C GLY A 125 7.58 -6.56 20.75
N TYR A 126 6.58 -6.44 19.86
CA TYR A 126 5.38 -7.27 19.92
C TYR A 126 5.55 -8.66 19.34
N PHE A 127 6.55 -8.91 18.49
CA PHE A 127 6.76 -10.20 17.83
C PHE A 127 7.77 -11.06 18.60
N ASP A 128 7.51 -12.37 18.69
CA ASP A 128 8.45 -13.27 19.40
C ASP A 128 9.66 -13.62 18.51
N ALA A 129 9.49 -13.60 17.18
CA ALA A 129 10.55 -13.81 16.19
C ALA A 129 10.34 -12.94 14.94
N GLU A 130 11.37 -12.83 14.09
CA GLU A 130 11.28 -12.14 12.80
C GLU A 130 10.24 -12.78 11.87
N GLU A 131 10.14 -14.12 11.90
CA GLU A 131 9.17 -14.88 11.13
C GLU A 131 7.71 -14.50 11.50
N ASP A 132 7.45 -14.14 12.76
CA ASP A 132 6.13 -13.70 13.20
C ASP A 132 5.78 -12.32 12.62
N ALA A 133 6.75 -11.40 12.56
CA ALA A 133 6.58 -10.09 11.96
C ALA A 133 6.30 -10.21 10.45
N ARG A 134 7.04 -11.09 9.76
CA ARG A 134 6.80 -11.39 8.34
C ARG A 134 5.42 -12.02 8.13
N ALA A 135 5.06 -13.00 8.95
CA ALA A 135 3.76 -13.64 8.88
C ALA A 135 2.63 -12.63 9.10
N TYR A 136 2.76 -11.72 10.06
CA TYR A 136 1.79 -10.67 10.30
C TYR A 136 1.63 -9.76 9.07
N MET A 137 2.74 -9.27 8.51
CA MET A 137 2.69 -8.41 7.33
C MET A 137 2.01 -9.11 6.13
N ASP A 138 2.31 -10.38 5.91
CA ASP A 138 1.72 -11.17 4.82
C ASP A 138 0.23 -11.45 5.03
N GLU A 139 -0.16 -11.89 6.21
CA GLU A 139 -1.57 -12.15 6.54
C GLU A 139 -2.41 -10.87 6.45
N MET A 140 -1.91 -9.73 6.95
CA MET A 140 -2.63 -8.46 6.85
C MET A 140 -2.82 -8.03 5.38
N ARG A 141 -1.79 -8.13 4.55
CA ARG A 141 -1.89 -7.82 3.11
C ARG A 141 -2.91 -8.71 2.41
N HIS A 142 -2.89 -10.01 2.71
CA HIS A 142 -3.85 -10.95 2.14
C HIS A 142 -5.27 -10.64 2.61
N MET A 143 -5.49 -10.43 3.91
CA MET A 143 -6.81 -10.17 4.48
C MET A 143 -7.43 -8.88 3.95
N LEU A 144 -6.62 -7.82 3.76
CA LEU A 144 -7.08 -6.57 3.14
C LEU A 144 -7.48 -6.78 1.68
N ALA A 145 -6.65 -7.50 0.90
CA ALA A 145 -6.92 -7.75 -0.51
C ALA A 145 -8.15 -8.65 -0.74
N SER A 146 -8.33 -9.66 0.12
CA SER A 146 -9.46 -10.62 0.06
C SER A 146 -10.72 -10.13 0.78
N GLN A 147 -10.70 -8.92 1.35
CA GLN A 147 -11.81 -8.32 2.13
C GLN A 147 -12.26 -9.19 3.32
N VAL A 148 -11.35 -9.96 3.92
CA VAL A 148 -11.60 -10.72 5.16
C VAL A 148 -11.71 -9.78 6.37
N GLY A 149 -11.05 -8.63 6.33
CA GLY A 149 -11.14 -7.59 7.35
C GLY A 149 -10.74 -6.23 6.81
N ALA A 150 -11.18 -5.17 7.49
CA ALA A 150 -10.86 -3.80 7.14
C ALA A 150 -10.70 -2.93 8.41
N PRO A 151 -9.69 -2.06 8.48
CA PRO A 151 -9.59 -1.07 9.55
C PRO A 151 -10.60 0.06 9.31
N ASN A 152 -10.73 0.94 10.31
CA ASN A 152 -11.55 2.14 10.18
C ASN A 152 -10.99 3.12 9.13
N SER A 153 -11.84 4.01 8.62
CA SER A 153 -11.50 4.93 7.52
C SER A 153 -10.24 5.79 7.76
N PRO A 154 -9.99 6.37 8.95
CA PRO A 154 -8.76 7.13 9.22
C PRO A 154 -7.47 6.37 8.87
N GLN A 155 -7.43 5.05 9.10
CA GLN A 155 -6.27 4.24 8.77
C GLN A 155 -6.05 4.22 7.24
N TRP A 156 -7.10 3.96 6.48
CA TRP A 156 -7.02 3.94 5.02
C TRP A 156 -6.48 5.24 4.43
N PHE A 157 -6.81 6.40 5.01
CA PHE A 157 -6.34 7.69 4.48
C PHE A 157 -4.85 7.94 4.70
N ASN A 158 -4.34 7.66 5.90
CA ASN A 158 -3.07 8.24 6.37
C ASN A 158 -2.01 7.22 6.76
N THR A 159 -2.43 6.04 7.19
CA THR A 159 -1.50 5.06 7.77
C THR A 159 -0.52 4.59 6.71
N GLY A 160 0.77 4.67 7.05
CA GLY A 160 1.85 4.17 6.22
C GLY A 160 2.39 5.13 5.19
N LEU A 161 1.84 6.34 5.01
CA LEU A 161 2.40 7.32 4.06
C LEU A 161 3.87 7.65 4.40
N TYR A 162 4.16 7.90 5.67
CA TYR A 162 5.53 8.17 6.12
C TYR A 162 6.45 6.95 5.97
N TRP A 163 5.96 5.76 6.31
CA TRP A 163 6.77 4.54 6.22
C TRP A 163 7.03 4.10 4.78
N ALA A 164 6.02 4.18 3.91
CA ALA A 164 6.10 3.71 2.53
C ALA A 164 6.75 4.72 1.60
N TYR A 165 6.57 6.03 1.86
CA TYR A 165 6.93 7.11 0.92
C TYR A 165 7.74 8.25 1.53
N GLY A 166 7.84 8.33 2.86
CA GLY A 166 8.51 9.43 3.57
C GLY A 166 7.73 10.76 3.56
N ILE A 167 6.41 10.72 3.37
CA ILE A 167 5.51 11.89 3.34
C ILE A 167 4.43 11.86 4.43
#